data_AF-A0A349A3T8-F1
#
_entry.id   AF-A0A349A3T8-F1
#
_cell.length_a   1.000
_cell.length_b   1.000
_cell.length_c   1.000
_cell.angle_alpha   90.00
_cell.angle_beta   90.00
_cell.angle_gamma   90.00
#
_symmetry.space_group_name_H-M   'P 1'
#
loop_
_entity.id
_entity.type
_entity.pdbx_description
1 polymer ?
#
loop_
_entity_poly.entity_id
_entity_poly.type
_entity_poly.pdbx_seq_one_letter_code
_entity_poly.pdbx_strand_id
1 'polypeptide(L)'
;MLTSKGFWVFMMTGTVGLFLLIALVGYGVLTDRGLETTIVLALFGSLHVAEIPHGIRVGRSRGIGAGTAAFKTFLFGFTWWLPLKRGVIDA
;
A
#
# COMPACT_ATOMS: atom_id res chain seq x y z
N MET A 1 15.40 -9.43 -9.12
CA MET A 1 14.74 -8.22 -8.58
C MET A 1 13.80 -8.54 -7.41
N LEU A 2 12.85 -9.46 -7.56
CA LEU A 2 11.85 -9.79 -6.51
C LEU A 2 12.41 -10.37 -5.19
N THR A 3 13.70 -10.73 -5.15
CA THR A 3 14.42 -11.18 -3.95
C THR A 3 15.19 -10.05 -3.25
N SER A 4 15.23 -8.85 -3.82
CA SER A 4 15.94 -7.71 -3.25
C SER A 4 15.07 -6.95 -2.25
N LYS A 5 15.57 -6.75 -1.03
CA LYS A 5 14.95 -5.86 -0.02
C LYS A 5 14.73 -4.45 -0.58
N GLY A 6 15.75 -3.90 -1.26
CA GLY A 6 15.71 -2.54 -1.80
C GLY A 6 14.62 -2.35 -2.87
N PHE A 7 14.37 -3.36 -3.70
CA PHE A 7 13.26 -3.33 -4.66
C PHE A 7 11.91 -3.16 -3.96
N TRP A 8 11.65 -3.92 -2.90
CA TRP A 8 10.37 -3.83 -2.17
C TRP A 8 10.23 -2.53 -1.38
N VAL A 9 11.31 -2.02 -0.79
CA VAL A 9 11.30 -0.70 -0.14
C VAL A 9 10.99 0.40 -1.16
N PHE A 10 11.59 0.34 -2.36
CA PHE A 10 11.27 1.25 -3.46
C PHE A 10 9.78 1.17 -3.85
N MET A 11 9.23 -0.05 -3.98
CA MET A 11 7.81 -0.25 -4.29
C MET A 11 6.89 0.30 -3.19
N MET A 12 7.17 0.03 -1.91
CA MET A 12 6.40 0.60 -0.79
C MET A 12 6.43 2.14 -0.80
N THR A 13 7.61 2.72 -1.04
CA THR A 13 7.79 4.17 -1.18
C THR A 13 6.99 4.71 -2.36
N GLY A 14 7.04 4.03 -3.50
CA GLY A 14 6.29 4.39 -4.70
C GLY A 14 4.78 4.33 -4.49
N THR A 15 4.28 3.36 -3.73
CA THR A 15 2.86 3.23 -3.39
C THR A 15 2.36 4.42 -2.58
N VAL A 16 3.07 4.82 -1.52
CA VAL A 16 2.73 6.01 -0.73
C VAL A 16 2.89 7.28 -1.56
N GLY A 17 3.98 7.36 -2.33
CA GLY A 17 4.24 8.46 -3.25
C GLY A 17 3.12 8.63 -4.29
N LEU A 18 2.54 7.53 -4.78
CA LEU A 18 1.43 7.57 -5.73
C LEU A 18 0.14 8.10 -5.10
N PHE A 19 -0.22 7.70 -3.87
CA PHE A 19 -1.34 8.32 -3.14
C PHE A 19 -1.16 9.84 -3.04
N LEU A 20 0.02 10.27 -2.61
CA LEU A 20 0.34 11.69 -2.45
C LEU A 20 0.35 12.42 -3.79
N LEU A 21 0.90 11.81 -4.84
CA LEU A 21 0.96 12.40 -6.17
C LEU A 21 -0.43 12.58 -6.77
N ILE A 22 -1.31 11.57 -6.64
CA ILE A 22 -2.71 11.68 -7.10
C ILE A 22 -3.41 12.81 -6.36
N ALA A 23 -3.27 12.89 -5.03
CA ALA A 23 -3.89 13.94 -4.24
C ALA A 23 -3.33 15.33 -4.58
N LEU A 24 -2.00 15.47 -4.68
CA LEU A 24 -1.34 16.74 -4.96
C LEU A 24 -1.67 17.25 -6.36
N VAL A 25 -1.59 16.40 -7.38
CA VAL A 25 -1.91 16.77 -8.76
C VAL A 25 -3.41 17.02 -8.90
N GLY A 26 -4.24 16.10 -8.40
CA GLY A 26 -5.68 16.15 -8.56
C GLY A 26 -6.33 17.33 -7.84
N TYR A 27 -5.95 17.61 -6.59
CA TYR A 27 -6.52 18.72 -5.83
C TYR A 27 -5.73 20.02 -5.93
N GLY A 28 -4.44 19.98 -6.28
CA GLY A 28 -3.57 21.16 -6.32
C GLY A 28 -3.34 21.72 -7.73
N VAL A 29 -3.35 20.89 -8.77
CA VAL A 29 -3.06 21.30 -10.16
C VAL A 29 -4.31 21.21 -11.03
N LEU A 30 -5.05 20.10 -10.94
CA LEU A 30 -6.27 19.82 -11.70
C LEU A 30 -7.52 20.17 -10.89
N THR A 31 -7.57 21.40 -10.34
CA THR A 31 -8.56 21.80 -9.32
C THR A 31 -10.02 21.68 -9.77
N ASP A 32 -10.30 21.66 -11.07
CA ASP A 32 -11.62 21.42 -11.67
C ASP A 32 -12.05 19.93 -11.64
N ARG A 33 -11.14 19.02 -11.29
CA ARG A 33 -11.30 17.55 -11.32
C ARG A 33 -11.37 16.93 -9.94
N GLY A 34 -11.90 17.65 -8.96
CA GLY A 34 -11.95 17.18 -7.57
C GLY A 34 -12.74 15.87 -7.39
N LEU A 35 -13.85 15.71 -8.11
CA LEU A 35 -14.66 14.48 -8.06
C LEU A 35 -13.91 13.30 -8.67
N GLU A 36 -13.32 13.47 -9.85
CA GLU A 36 -12.53 12.43 -10.51
C GLU A 36 -11.32 12.03 -9.66
N THR A 37 -10.64 13.01 -9.06
CA THR A 37 -9.54 12.79 -8.11
C THR A 37 -10.00 11.95 -6.92
N THR A 38 -11.15 12.31 -6.34
CA THR A 38 -11.76 11.55 -5.23
C THR A 38 -12.04 10.12 -5.64
N ILE A 39 -12.63 9.90 -6.82
CA ILE A 39 -12.94 8.57 -7.35
C ILE A 39 -11.66 7.76 -7.55
N VAL A 40 -10.61 8.34 -8.14
CA VAL A 40 -9.33 7.65 -8.35
C VAL A 40 -8.69 7.26 -7.02
N LEU A 41 -8.66 8.16 -6.03
CA LEU A 41 -8.16 7.86 -4.69
C LEU A 41 -8.99 6.79 -3.99
N ALA A 42 -10.32 6.85 -4.11
CA ALA A 42 -11.22 5.88 -3.52
C ALA A 42 -11.02 4.49 -4.14
N LEU A 43 -10.92 4.39 -5.47
CA LEU A 43 -10.66 3.14 -6.16
C LEU A 43 -9.29 2.57 -5.78
N PHE A 44 -8.24 3.40 -5.78
CA PHE A 44 -6.89 2.97 -5.40
C PHE A 44 -6.84 2.51 -3.94
N GLY A 45 -7.42 3.27 -3.01
CA GLY A 45 -7.58 2.90 -1.61
C GLY A 45 -8.40 1.62 -1.41
N SER A 46 -9.45 1.42 -2.21
CA SER A 46 -10.30 0.23 -2.13
C SER A 46 -9.53 -1.05 -2.46
N LEU A 47 -8.58 -1.00 -3.41
CA LEU A 47 -7.70 -2.14 -3.69
C LEU A 47 -6.90 -2.54 -2.45
N HIS A 48 -6.37 -1.57 -1.71
CA HIS A 48 -5.61 -1.82 -0.49
C HIS A 48 -6.50 -2.37 0.63
N VAL A 49 -7.71 -1.82 0.77
CA VAL A 49 -8.70 -2.31 1.73
C VAL A 49 -9.08 -3.76 1.45
N ALA A 50 -9.29 -4.12 0.18
CA ALA A 50 -9.59 -5.49 -0.23
C ALA A 50 -8.48 -6.49 0.11
N GLU A 51 -7.23 -6.03 0.21
CA GLU A 51 -6.08 -6.85 0.58
C GLU A 51 -5.90 -7.05 2.10
N ILE A 52 -6.54 -6.23 2.94
CA ILE A 52 -6.37 -6.26 4.40
C ILE A 52 -6.54 -7.66 4.99
N PRO A 53 -7.57 -8.47 4.65
CA PRO A 53 -7.70 -9.82 5.18
C PRO A 53 -6.50 -10.72 4.85
N HIS A 54 -5.89 -10.55 3.67
CA HIS A 54 -4.69 -11.29 3.27
C HIS A 54 -3.47 -10.80 4.05
N GLY A 55 -3.30 -9.49 4.15
CA GLY A 55 -2.21 -8.87 4.87
C GLY A 55 -2.21 -9.20 6.36
N ILE A 56 -3.38 -9.22 7.02
CA ILE A 56 -3.54 -9.68 8.41
C ILE A 56 -3.09 -11.13 8.54
N ARG A 57 -3.52 -12.01 7.62
CA ARG A 57 -3.17 -13.44 7.65
C ARG A 57 -1.65 -13.65 7.57
N VAL A 58 -0.99 -12.95 6.65
CA VAL A 58 0.48 -13.03 6.48
C VAL A 58 1.20 -12.38 7.66
N GLY A 59 0.75 -11.21 8.13
CA GLY A 59 1.36 -10.52 9.27
C GLY A 59 1.33 -11.38 10.53
N ARG A 60 0.19 -11.99 10.84
CA ARG A 60 0.04 -12.87 12.01
C ARG A 60 0.93 -14.09 11.95
N SER A 61 1.14 -14.70 10.77
CA SER A 61 2.07 -15.83 10.64
C SER A 61 3.54 -15.45 10.85
N ARG A 62 3.83 -14.14 10.92
CA ARG A 62 5.15 -13.58 11.21
C ARG A 62 5.19 -12.86 12.58
N GLY A 63 4.20 -13.06 13.45
CA GLY A 63 4.15 -12.46 14.78
C GLY A 63 3.72 -10.99 14.82
N ILE A 64 3.26 -10.42 13.71
CA ILE A 64 2.78 -9.03 13.65
C ILE A 64 1.32 -8.98 14.12
N GLY A 65 1.00 -8.04 15.00
CA GLY A 65 -0.36 -7.80 15.48
C GLY A 65 -1.32 -7.44 14.34
N ALA A 66 -2.60 -7.85 14.47
CA ALA A 66 -3.59 -7.68 13.41
C ALA A 66 -3.82 -6.21 13.01
N GLY A 67 -3.85 -5.28 13.98
CA GLY A 67 -3.97 -3.84 13.72
C GLY A 67 -2.78 -3.28 12.93
N THR A 68 -1.55 -3.64 13.32
CA THR A 68 -0.33 -3.25 12.60
C THR A 68 -0.29 -3.84 11.20
N ALA A 69 -0.69 -5.09 11.03
CA ALA A 69 -0.77 -5.74 9.73
C ALA A 69 -1.83 -5.07 8.83
N ALA A 70 -3.01 -4.75 9.37
CA ALA A 70 -4.04 -4.01 8.65
C ALA A 70 -3.55 -2.63 8.21
N PHE A 71 -2.92 -1.88 9.12
CA PHE A 71 -2.38 -0.56 8.82
C PHE A 71 -1.26 -0.60 7.76
N LYS A 72 -0.28 -1.51 7.89
CA LYS A 72 0.77 -1.70 6.89
C LYS A 72 0.20 -2.14 5.53
N THR A 73 -0.84 -2.97 5.52
CA THR A 73 -1.52 -3.37 4.27
C THR A 73 -2.28 -2.21 3.65
N PHE A 74 -2.96 -1.40 4.44
CA PHE A 74 -3.64 -0.22 3.92
C PHE A 74 -2.64 0.76 3.29
N LEU A 75 -1.49 0.98 3.94
CA LEU A 75 -0.48 1.94 3.48
C LEU A 75 0.30 1.45 2.25
N PHE A 76 0.63 0.16 2.20
CA PHE A 76 1.57 -0.39 1.21
C PHE A 76 0.98 -1.46 0.29
N GLY A 77 -0.20 -1.99 0.58
CA GLY A 77 -0.82 -3.09 -0.15
C GLY A 77 0.09 -4.32 -0.24
N PHE A 78 0.05 -5.00 -1.38
CA PHE A 78 0.86 -6.18 -1.67
C PHE A 78 2.36 -5.92 -1.66
N THR A 79 2.77 -4.67 -1.85
CA THR A 79 4.20 -4.32 -1.78
C THR A 79 4.79 -4.55 -0.39
N TRP A 80 3.95 -4.68 0.65
CA TRP A 80 4.34 -5.11 2.00
C TRP A 80 4.11 -6.60 2.28
N TRP A 81 2.88 -7.11 2.15
CA TRP A 81 2.58 -8.47 2.61
C TRP A 81 3.23 -9.54 1.73
N LEU A 82 3.45 -9.28 0.44
CA LEU A 82 4.04 -10.26 -0.48
C LEU A 82 5.52 -10.55 -0.19
N PRO A 83 6.42 -9.56 -0.04
CA PRO A 83 7.80 -9.83 0.35
C PRO A 83 7.92 -10.37 1.78
N LEU A 84 7.04 -9.95 2.69
CA LEU A 84 6.99 -10.49 4.04
C LEU A 84 6.65 -11.99 4.01
N LYS A 85 5.62 -12.38 3.22
CA LYS A 85 5.27 -13.78 3.00
C LYS A 85 6.45 -14.59 2.47
N ARG A 86 7.19 -14.02 1.51
CA ARG A 86 8.36 -14.64 0.87
C ARG A 86 9.63 -14.64 1.73
N GLY A 87 9.63 -13.99 2.89
CA GLY A 87 10.83 -13.86 3.74
C GLY A 87 11.92 -12.98 3.12
N VAL A 88 11.55 -12.11 2.18
CA VAL A 88 12.49 -11.13 1.61
C VAL A 88 12.69 -9.97 2.59
N ILE A 89 11.64 -9.56 3.29
CA ILE A 89 11.70 -8.57 4.36
C ILE A 89 11.27 -9.22 5.68
N ASP A 90 11.78 -8.66 6.77
CA ASP A 90 11.53 -9.13 8.13
C ASP A 90 10.29 -8.44 8.73
N ALA A 91 9.77 -9.00 9.83
CA ALA A 91 8.53 -8.59 10.47
C ALA A 91 8.62 -7.22 11.17
#